data_AF-A0A7J4F7F5-F1
#
_entry.id   AF-A0A7J4F7F5-F1
#
_cell.length_a   1.000
_cell.length_b   1.000
_cell.length_c   1.000
_cell.angle_alpha   90.00
_cell.angle_beta   90.00
_cell.angle_gamma   90.00
#
_symmetry.space_group_name_H-M   'P 1'
#
loop_
_entity.id
_entity.type
_entity.pdbx_description
1 polymer ?
#
loop_
_entity_poly.entity_id
_entity_poly.type
_entity_poly.pdbx_seq_one_letter_code
_entity_poly.pdbx_strand_id
1 'polypeptide(L)'
;MVSLEDAVIARYEAKGERFEILVDPDLAKAFIEGDSTDLDEVLAVDSIFRDVRKGDRASTESMEKVFGTTEFMDIARRILLKGEIHLTTEQRREMLEQKRKQIVTYIARNAINPRTMAPHPPQRIENA
;
A
#
# COMPACT_ATOMS: atom_id res chain seq x y z
N MET A 1 -9.13 14.20 1.04
CA MET A 1 -9.42 13.67 2.38
C MET A 1 -9.96 12.26 2.21
N VAL A 2 -9.22 11.28 2.72
CA VAL A 2 -9.44 9.84 2.48
C VAL A 2 -10.59 9.34 3.36
N SER A 3 -11.37 8.40 2.83
CA SER A 3 -12.41 7.67 3.56
C SER A 3 -11.78 6.76 4.63
N LEU A 4 -12.24 6.87 5.88
CA LEU A 4 -11.82 5.97 6.97
C LEU A 4 -12.19 4.50 6.72
N GLU A 5 -13.18 4.24 5.86
CA GLU A 5 -13.67 2.88 5.56
C GLU A 5 -12.72 2.14 4.61
N ASP A 6 -12.03 2.87 3.73
CA ASP A 6 -11.10 2.32 2.74
C ASP A 6 -9.63 2.33 3.21
N ALA A 7 -9.36 3.03 4.31
CA ALA A 7 -8.03 3.18 4.88
C ALA A 7 -7.46 1.84 5.38
N VAL A 8 -6.18 1.61 5.08
CA VAL A 8 -5.42 0.43 5.48
C VAL A 8 -4.37 0.77 6.52
N ILE A 9 -3.95 -0.25 7.27
CA ILE A 9 -2.94 -0.09 8.32
C ILE A 9 -1.56 -0.29 7.70
N ALA A 10 -0.72 0.75 7.71
CA ALA A 10 0.71 0.61 7.49
C ALA A 10 1.41 0.43 8.85
N ARG A 11 2.20 -0.64 8.98
CA ARG A 11 2.87 -1.03 10.22
C ARG A 11 4.38 -0.97 10.06
N TYR A 12 5.05 -0.46 11.08
CA TYR A 12 6.49 -0.55 11.24
C TYR A 12 6.84 -1.09 12.63
N GLU A 13 7.68 -2.12 12.69
CA GLU A 13 8.15 -2.70 13.94
C GLU A 13 9.67 -2.56 14.05
N ALA A 14 10.14 -1.93 15.12
CA ALA A 14 11.56 -1.72 15.35
C ALA A 14 11.86 -1.62 16.85
N LYS A 15 12.99 -2.18 17.28
CA LYS A 15 13.45 -2.20 18.68
C LYS A 15 12.40 -2.73 19.68
N GLY A 16 11.53 -3.63 19.24
CA GLY A 16 10.45 -4.22 20.06
C GLY A 16 9.21 -3.34 20.21
N GLU A 17 9.15 -2.19 19.54
CA GLU A 17 7.99 -1.30 19.52
C GLU A 17 7.29 -1.38 18.17
N ARG A 18 5.96 -1.21 18.18
CA ARG A 18 5.11 -1.22 17.00
C ARG A 18 4.51 0.15 16.78
N PHE A 19 4.52 0.58 15.52
CA PHE A 19 3.93 1.84 15.07
C PHE A 19 3.03 1.57 13.88
N GLU A 20 1.84 2.12 13.93
CA GLU A 20 0.77 1.93 12.96
C GLU A 20 0.19 3.28 12.56
N ILE A 21 -0.06 3.45 11.26
CA ILE A 21 -0.73 4.63 10.69
C ILE A 21 -1.83 4.17 9.73
N LEU A 22 -2.86 5.01 9.58
CA LEU A 22 -3.94 4.80 8.63
C LEU A 22 -3.66 5.58 7.35
N VAL A 23 -3.61 4.85 6.25
CA VAL A 23 -3.26 5.40 4.92
C VAL A 23 -4.22 4.89 3.86
N ASP A 24 -4.38 5.66 2.79
CA ASP A 24 -5.02 5.20 1.58
C ASP A 24 -4.11 4.17 0.87
N PRO A 25 -4.60 2.97 0.52
CA PRO A 25 -3.76 1.93 -0.08
C PRO A 25 -3.21 2.31 -1.47
N ASP A 26 -3.99 3.03 -2.28
CA ASP A 26 -3.61 3.38 -3.65
C ASP A 26 -2.60 4.53 -3.64
N LEU A 27 -2.87 5.58 -2.85
CA LEU A 27 -1.95 6.70 -2.70
C LEU A 27 -0.65 6.28 -1.99
N ALA A 28 -0.73 5.40 -0.99
CA ALA A 28 0.45 4.85 -0.33
C ALA A 28 1.33 4.08 -1.31
N LYS A 29 0.72 3.31 -2.22
CA LYS A 29 1.45 2.58 -3.25
C LYS A 29 2.13 3.53 -4.24
N ALA A 30 1.45 4.55 -4.72
CA ALA A 30 2.04 5.57 -5.59
C ALA A 30 3.22 6.28 -4.91
N PHE A 31 3.08 6.62 -3.63
CA PHE A 31 4.15 7.22 -2.84
C PHE A 31 5.39 6.31 -2.72
N ILE A 32 5.21 5.01 -2.55
CA ILE A 32 6.31 4.03 -2.51
C ILE A 32 6.96 3.85 -3.89
N GLU A 33 6.16 3.91 -4.97
CA GLU A 33 6.65 3.80 -6.36
C GLU A 33 7.43 5.06 -6.81
N GLY A 34 7.44 6.12 -6.00
CA GLY A 34 8.23 7.34 -6.22
C GLY A 34 7.48 8.44 -6.95
N ASP A 35 6.15 8.34 -7.05
CA ASP A 35 5.32 9.42 -7.56
C ASP A 35 5.34 10.62 -6.59
N SER A 36 5.17 11.83 -7.13
CA SER A 36 5.17 13.08 -6.36
C SER A 36 3.83 13.28 -5.63
N THR A 37 3.39 12.28 -4.89
CA THR A 37 2.19 12.35 -4.05
C THR A 37 2.54 13.01 -2.73
N ASP A 38 1.76 14.01 -2.33
CA ASP A 38 1.95 14.64 -1.03
C ASP A 38 1.58 13.68 0.10
N LEU A 39 2.44 13.62 1.12
CA LEU A 39 2.27 12.70 2.25
C LEU A 39 0.95 12.96 3.00
N ASP A 40 0.52 14.23 3.06
CA ASP A 40 -0.73 14.65 3.68
C ASP A 40 -1.96 14.06 2.98
N GLU A 41 -1.89 13.82 1.67
CA GLU A 41 -2.99 13.22 0.92
C GLU A 41 -3.08 11.70 1.13
N VAL A 42 -1.95 11.06 1.39
CA VAL A 42 -1.85 9.62 1.66
C VAL A 42 -2.46 9.26 3.02
N LEU A 43 -2.39 10.17 3.98
CA LEU A 43 -2.80 9.94 5.36
C LEU A 43 -4.32 10.09 5.52
N ALA A 44 -4.94 9.09 6.16
CA ALA A 44 -6.34 9.20 6.56
C ALA A 44 -6.50 9.91 7.91
N VAL A 45 -5.50 9.79 8.79
CA VAL A 45 -5.49 10.38 10.14
C VAL A 45 -4.08 10.84 10.51
N ASP A 46 -3.98 12.05 11.04
CA ASP A 46 -2.72 12.65 11.52
C ASP A 46 -2.35 12.16 12.93
N SER A 47 -2.18 10.85 13.08
CA SER A 47 -1.80 10.25 14.37
C SER A 47 -1.05 8.94 14.19
N ILE A 48 -0.01 8.73 15.01
CA ILE A 48 0.74 7.47 15.08
C ILE A 48 0.20 6.65 16.24
N PHE A 49 -0.22 5.43 15.93
CA PHE A 49 -0.78 4.49 16.86
C PHE A 49 0.23 3.39 17.19
N ARG A 50 0.13 2.81 18.37
CA ARG A 50 0.74 1.51 18.67
C ARG A 50 -0.16 0.37 18.21
N ASP A 51 -1.48 0.58 18.32
CA ASP A 51 -2.52 -0.33 17.84
C ASP A 51 -3.74 0.49 17.40
N VAL A 52 -3.94 0.60 16.09
CA VAL A 52 -5.04 1.39 15.50
C VAL A 52 -6.41 0.85 15.93
N ARG A 53 -6.55 -0.48 16.02
CA ARG A 53 -7.83 -1.13 16.35
C ARG A 53 -8.25 -0.87 17.80
N LYS A 54 -7.28 -0.65 18.69
CA LYS A 54 -7.53 -0.26 20.08
C LYS A 54 -7.55 1.25 20.30
N GLY A 55 -7.25 2.05 19.27
CA GLY A 55 -7.13 3.49 19.36
C GLY A 55 -5.96 3.95 20.23
N ASP A 56 -4.95 3.10 20.41
CA ASP A 56 -3.87 3.36 21.35
C ASP A 56 -2.72 4.10 20.67
N ARG A 57 -2.36 5.27 21.19
CA ARG A 57 -1.35 6.15 20.59
C ARG A 57 0.06 5.77 21.02
N ALA A 58 1.02 5.91 20.11
CA ALA A 58 2.42 5.73 20.46
C ALA A 58 2.86 6.84 21.43
N SER A 59 3.71 6.51 22.40
CA SER A 59 4.29 7.50 23.31
C SER A 59 5.41 8.27 22.61
N THR A 60 5.62 9.52 23.00
CA THR A 60 6.74 10.34 22.50
C THR A 60 8.10 9.71 22.82
N GLU A 61 8.22 9.04 23.96
CA GLU A 61 9.45 8.32 24.34
C GLU A 61 9.77 7.15 23.38
N SER A 62 8.77 6.37 22.97
CA SER A 62 8.98 5.27 22.03
C SER A 62 9.30 5.79 20.63
N MET A 63 8.64 6.87 20.21
CA MET A 63 8.93 7.56 18.95
C MET A 63 10.38 8.06 18.90
N GLU A 64 10.82 8.77 19.94
CA GLU A 64 12.19 9.29 20.04
C GLU A 64 13.22 8.16 20.06
N LYS A 65 12.96 7.09 20.82
CA LYS A 65 13.85 5.92 20.91
C LYS A 65 14.04 5.20 19.57
N VAL A 66 13.01 5.14 18.73
CA VAL A 66 13.03 4.38 17.46
C VAL A 66 13.39 5.24 16.28
N PHE A 67 12.78 6.41 16.16
CA PHE A 67 12.91 7.31 15.02
C PHE A 67 13.94 8.43 15.26
N GLY A 68 14.24 8.78 16.51
CA GLY A 68 15.11 9.91 16.87
C GLY A 68 14.47 11.28 16.60
N THR A 69 13.14 11.30 16.47
CA THR A 69 12.31 12.48 16.27
C THR A 69 10.91 12.19 16.80
N THR A 70 10.18 13.26 17.11
CA THR A 70 8.75 13.23 17.45
C THR A 70 7.89 13.88 16.36
N GLU A 71 8.52 14.32 15.26
CA GLU A 71 7.83 14.92 14.12
C GLU A 71 7.00 13.87 13.38
N PHE A 72 5.69 14.08 13.36
CA PHE A 72 4.72 13.15 12.79
C PHE A 72 5.02 12.82 11.31
N MET A 73 5.31 13.85 10.50
CA MET A 73 5.53 13.70 9.06
C MET A 73 6.75 12.85 8.73
N ASP A 74 7.84 13.03 9.48
CA ASP A 74 9.08 12.26 9.29
C ASP A 74 8.87 10.79 9.66
N ILE A 75 8.14 10.55 10.76
CA ILE A 75 7.81 9.20 11.22
C ILE A 75 6.87 8.52 10.22
N ALA A 76 5.80 9.19 9.80
CA ALA A 76 4.82 8.65 8.86
C ALA A 76 5.48 8.27 7.52
N ARG A 77 6.35 9.15 6.99
CA ARG A 77 7.16 8.86 5.79
C ARG A 77 8.00 7.60 5.96
N ARG A 78 8.64 7.45 7.12
CA ARG A 78 9.51 6.31 7.40
C ARG A 78 8.72 5.01 7.56
N ILE A 79 7.53 5.06 8.15
CA ILE A 79 6.60 3.93 8.25
C ILE A 79 6.13 3.51 6.85
N LEU A 80 5.77 4.44 5.98
CA LEU A 80 5.36 4.14 4.60
C LEU A 80 6.48 3.50 3.76
N LEU A 81 7.70 4.04 3.85
CA LEU A 81 8.81 3.58 3.01
C LEU A 81 9.48 2.28 3.50
N LYS A 82 9.48 2.02 4.81
CA LYS A 82 10.19 0.88 5.43
C LYS A 82 9.28 -0.11 6.13
N GLY A 83 7.99 0.19 6.26
CA GLY A 83 7.01 -0.66 6.90
C GLY A 83 6.32 -1.60 5.92
N GLU A 84 5.31 -2.29 6.44
CA GLU A 84 4.45 -3.20 5.70
C GLU A 84 3.02 -2.68 5.68
N ILE A 85 2.37 -2.72 4.52
CA ILE A 85 0.96 -2.36 4.37
C ILE A 85 0.09 -3.60 4.55
N HIS A 86 -0.71 -3.61 5.60
CA HIS A 86 -1.68 -4.66 5.87
C HIS A 86 -2.97 -4.42 5.08
N LEU A 87 -3.01 -4.98 3.87
CA LEU A 87 -4.24 -5.02 3.08
C LEU A 87 -5.23 -6.02 3.67
N THR A 88 -6.52 -5.72 3.55
CA THR A 88 -7.57 -6.70 3.81
C THR A 88 -7.55 -7.81 2.74
N THR A 89 -8.16 -8.96 3.04
CA THR A 89 -8.28 -10.07 2.08
C THR A 89 -9.03 -9.65 0.81
N GLU A 90 -10.06 -8.82 0.96
CA GLU A 90 -10.88 -8.32 -0.13
C GLU A 90 -10.10 -7.36 -1.03
N GLN A 91 -9.44 -6.35 -0.45
CA GLN A 91 -8.58 -5.43 -1.19
C GLN A 91 -7.44 -6.17 -1.91
N ARG A 92 -6.80 -7.15 -1.25
CA ARG A 92 -5.76 -7.97 -1.91
C ARG A 92 -6.31 -8.71 -3.12
N ARG A 93 -7.52 -9.28 -3.01
CA ARG A 93 -8.16 -10.00 -4.13
C ARG A 93 -8.47 -9.05 -5.28
N GLU A 94 -9.04 -7.89 -4.99
CA GLU A 94 -9.36 -6.89 -5.99
C GLU A 94 -8.11 -6.41 -6.74
N MET A 95 -7.05 -6.04 -6.00
CA MET A 95 -5.77 -5.64 -6.60
C MET A 95 -5.17 -6.74 -7.48
N LEU A 96 -5.31 -8.01 -7.08
CA LEU A 96 -4.81 -9.15 -7.84
C LEU A 96 -5.62 -9.37 -9.12
N GLU A 97 -6.94 -9.27 -9.06
CA GLU A 97 -7.81 -9.36 -10.24
C GLU A 97 -7.56 -8.20 -11.22
N GLN A 98 -7.40 -6.97 -10.71
CA GLN A 98 -7.06 -5.80 -11.52
C GLN A 98 -5.70 -5.96 -12.22
N LYS A 99 -4.64 -6.34 -11.49
CA LYS A 99 -3.31 -6.61 -12.08
C LYS A 99 -3.37 -7.75 -13.10
N ARG A 100 -4.07 -8.84 -12.78
CA ARG A 100 -4.26 -9.96 -13.71
C ARG A 100 -4.90 -9.50 -15.01
N LYS A 101 -5.96 -8.69 -14.94
CA LYS A 101 -6.63 -8.13 -16.13
C LYS A 101 -5.71 -7.24 -16.97
N GLN A 102 -4.89 -6.41 -16.32
CA GLN A 102 -3.88 -5.59 -17.00
C GLN A 102 -2.86 -6.45 -17.74
N ILE A 103 -2.32 -7.48 -17.08
CA ILE A 103 -1.36 -8.43 -17.67
C ILE A 103 -1.99 -9.17 -18.86
N VAL A 104 -3.19 -9.71 -18.70
CA VAL A 104 -3.91 -10.40 -19.78
C VAL A 104 -4.11 -9.48 -20.99
N THR A 105 -4.52 -8.23 -20.75
CA THR A 105 -4.70 -7.23 -21.81
C THR A 105 -3.39 -6.90 -22.50
N TYR A 106 -2.30 -6.75 -21.74
CA TYR A 106 -0.97 -6.47 -22.28
C TYR A 106 -0.47 -7.63 -23.15
N ILE A 107 -0.58 -8.87 -22.67
CA ILE A 107 -0.19 -10.06 -23.45
C ILE A 107 -1.05 -10.18 -24.71
N ALA A 108 -2.36 -10.00 -24.62
CA ALA A 108 -3.25 -10.13 -25.77
C ALA A 108 -2.92 -9.12 -26.89
N ARG A 109 -2.46 -7.92 -26.52
CA ARG A 109 -2.06 -6.87 -27.48
C ARG A 109 -0.67 -7.10 -28.07
N ASN A 110 0.25 -7.70 -27.32
CA ASN A 110 1.66 -7.81 -27.71
C ASN A 110 2.10 -9.22 -28.16
N ALA A 111 1.32 -10.27 -27.86
CA ALA A 111 1.66 -11.65 -28.18
C ALA A 111 0.89 -12.17 -29.39
N ILE A 112 1.60 -12.90 -30.24
CA ILE A 112 1.06 -13.59 -31.41
C ILE A 112 1.30 -15.08 -31.31
N ASN A 113 0.39 -15.87 -31.87
CA ASN A 113 0.57 -17.30 -32.00
C ASN A 113 1.57 -17.60 -33.12
N PRO A 114 2.71 -18.25 -32.87
CA PRO A 114 3.72 -18.51 -33.89
C PRO A 114 3.25 -19.48 -34.99
N ARG A 115 2.24 -20.31 -34.72
CA ARG A 115 1.68 -21.23 -35.73
C ARG A 115 0.69 -20.54 -36.66
N THR A 116 -0.12 -19.61 -36.15
CA THR A 116 -1.21 -18.97 -36.92
C THR A 116 -0.93 -17.51 -37.26
N MET A 117 0.18 -16.94 -36.77
CA MET A 117 0.59 -15.54 -36.92
C MET A 117 -0.50 -14.52 -36.52
N ALA A 118 -1.42 -14.94 -35.63
CA ALA A 118 -2.58 -14.17 -35.21
C ALA A 118 -2.53 -13.91 -33.70
N PRO A 119 -3.10 -12.79 -33.21
CA PRO A 119 -3.13 -12.48 -31.78
C PRO A 119 -3.97 -13.50 -30.98
N HIS A 120 -3.59 -13.70 -29.72
CA HIS A 120 -4.36 -14.56 -28.80
C HIS A 120 -5.53 -13.77 -28.19
N PRO A 121 -6.78 -14.29 -28.22
CA PRO A 121 -7.89 -13.67 -27.51
C PRO A 121 -7.59 -13.56 -26.01
N PRO A 122 -7.98 -12.46 -25.32
CA PRO A 122 -7.74 -12.27 -23.89
C PRO A 122 -8.20 -13.46 -23.03
N GLN A 123 -9.38 -14.01 -23.34
CA GLN A 123 -9.96 -15.13 -22.60
C GLN A 123 -9.14 -16.43 -22.71
N ARG A 124 -8.37 -16.61 -23.79
CA ARG A 124 -7.43 -17.74 -23.92
C ARG A 124 -6.22 -17.57 -23.02
N ILE A 125 -5.71 -16.35 -22.88
CA ILE A 125 -4.59 -16.03 -21.98
C ILE A 125 -5.02 -16.12 -20.52
N GLU A 126 -6.26 -15.75 -20.23
CA GLU A 126 -6.82 -15.79 -18.89
C GLU A 126 -7.02 -17.22 -18.32
N ASN A 127 -7.26 -18.19 -19.21
CA ASN A 127 -7.51 -19.59 -18.89
C ASN A 127 -6.26 -20.50 -19.02
N ALA A 128 -5.12 -19.95 -19.44
CA ALA A 128 -3.86 -20.67 -19.62
C ALA A 128 -3.05 -20.72 -18.32
#